data_AF-A0A453G3R7-F1
#
_entry.id   AF-A0A453G3R7-F1
#
_cell.length_a   1.000
_cell.length_b   1.000
_cell.length_c   1.000
_cell.angle_alpha   90.00
_cell.angle_beta   90.00
_cell.angle_gamma   90.00
#
_symmetry.space_group_name_H-M   'P 1'
#
loop_
_entity.id
_entity.type
_entity.pdbx_description
1 polymer ?
#
loop_
_entity_poly.entity_id
_entity_poly.type
_entity_poly.pdbx_seq_one_letter_code
_entity_poly.pdbx_strand_id
1 'polypeptide(L)'
;QNYYISSARELARMVGIRKAPVLHHFSETVSGAATIRCFNQGEEFLTKSLALIDDYTRITFHNSATVEWLCIRINFLFNLVFFVMLVILVSLPRDTIDPSLAGLAATYGLNLNVLQAWVIWNLCNVENKMISVERIFQFSNIPSESPLVIENCRPRETWPSCGTIQIEALQIQYSPDMPMVLKGISCTFPGERKIGVVGRTGSGKSTLIQALFRVVEPSAGRIFIDGVDISLLGVHDLRCRLSIIPQEPTLFQGTVRTNLDPLQQHLDTEIWEVLRKCRLEEIVREDNRLLDAPVVEDGGNWSVGQRQLVCLARVLLMKKKILVLDEATASVDTATDNIIQKTIRQETDNCTVITIAHRIPTVIDSDLVLVLGEGRILEFDSPENLLRDESSAFSKLVMEFMGRSEGRHQPEPM
;
A
#
# COMPACT_ATOMS: atom_id res chain seq x y z
N GLN A 1 -15.01 42.17 3.19
CA GLN A 1 -15.02 40.93 2.37
C GLN A 1 -13.62 40.34 2.23
N ASN A 2 -12.62 41.06 1.69
CA ASN A 2 -11.25 40.54 1.50
C ASN A 2 -10.55 40.06 2.79
N TYR A 3 -10.67 40.81 3.90
CA TYR A 3 -10.10 40.39 5.19
C TYR A 3 -10.72 39.13 5.80
N TYR A 4 -12.01 38.90 5.56
CA TYR A 4 -12.70 37.70 6.05
C TYR A 4 -12.30 36.48 5.23
N ILE A 5 -12.30 36.60 3.90
CA ILE A 5 -12.03 35.48 2.99
C ILE A 5 -10.64 34.89 3.23
N SER A 6 -9.61 35.74 3.42
CA SER A 6 -8.26 35.27 3.70
C SER A 6 -8.17 34.45 5.00
N SER A 7 -8.78 34.94 6.08
CA SER A 7 -8.71 34.27 7.39
C SER A 7 -9.61 33.04 7.46
N ALA A 8 -10.83 33.12 6.92
CA ALA A 8 -11.77 32.00 6.90
C ALA A 8 -11.24 30.82 6.07
N ARG A 9 -10.60 31.10 4.92
CA ARG A 9 -10.01 30.05 4.07
C ARG A 9 -8.87 29.32 4.77
N GLU A 10 -7.97 30.04 5.45
CA GLU A 10 -6.88 29.43 6.19
C GLU A 10 -7.38 28.62 7.40
N LEU A 11 -8.38 29.13 8.13
CA LEU A 11 -9.01 28.37 9.22
C LEU A 11 -9.68 27.09 8.71
N ALA A 12 -10.43 27.16 7.60
CA ALA A 12 -11.04 25.99 6.98
C ALA A 12 -10.01 24.95 6.52
N ARG A 13 -8.85 25.39 5.98
CA ARG A 13 -7.73 24.51 5.67
C ARG A 13 -7.18 23.82 6.91
N MET A 14 -6.95 24.58 7.99
CA MET A 14 -6.43 24.07 9.26
C MET A 14 -7.36 23.03 9.89
N VAL A 15 -8.69 23.20 9.83
CA VAL A 15 -9.67 22.22 10.31
C VAL A 15 -9.41 20.85 9.67
N GLY A 16 -9.21 20.81 8.35
CA GLY A 16 -8.94 19.56 7.65
C GLY A 16 -7.59 18.93 8.01
N ILE A 17 -6.53 19.75 8.18
CA ILE A 17 -5.20 19.27 8.58
C ILE A 17 -5.23 18.70 10.00
N ARG A 18 -5.94 19.35 10.92
CA ARG A 18 -5.99 18.97 12.35
C ARG A 18 -6.92 17.81 12.65
N LYS A 19 -7.85 17.51 11.75
CA LYS A 19 -8.67 16.30 11.83
C LYS A 19 -7.86 15.03 11.57
N ALA A 20 -6.85 15.06 10.71
CA ALA A 20 -6.12 13.86 10.30
C ALA A 20 -5.34 13.19 11.46
N PRO A 21 -4.60 13.92 12.33
CA PRO A 21 -3.93 13.31 13.49
C PRO A 21 -4.88 12.60 14.46
N VAL A 22 -6.12 13.08 14.63
CA VAL A 22 -7.13 12.43 15.49
C VAL A 22 -7.48 11.04 14.94
N LEU A 23 -7.72 10.95 13.62
CA LEU A 23 -8.02 9.68 12.95
C LEU A 23 -6.82 8.73 12.97
N HIS A 24 -5.61 9.25 12.76
CA HIS A 24 -4.38 8.47 12.81
C HIS A 24 -4.13 7.87 14.20
N HIS A 25 -4.19 8.70 15.24
CA HIS A 25 -4.03 8.25 16.64
C HIS A 25 -5.07 7.20 17.01
N PHE A 26 -6.32 7.35 16.56
CA PHE A 26 -7.36 6.35 16.77
C PHE A 26 -7.03 5.02 16.08
N SER A 27 -6.65 5.06 14.80
CA SER A 27 -6.27 3.86 14.04
C SER A 27 -5.07 3.12 14.65
N GLU A 28 -4.03 3.86 15.04
CA GLU A 28 -2.85 3.30 15.72
C GLU A 28 -3.21 2.69 17.08
N THR A 29 -4.07 3.36 17.84
CA THR A 29 -4.53 2.86 19.16
C THR A 29 -5.32 1.56 19.03
N VAL A 30 -6.18 1.45 18.02
CA VAL A 30 -6.96 0.23 17.76
C VAL A 30 -6.04 -0.93 17.35
N SER A 31 -5.11 -0.67 16.42
CA SER A 31 -4.14 -1.67 15.96
C SER A 31 -3.21 -2.13 17.10
N GLY A 32 -2.75 -1.19 17.93
CA GLY A 32 -1.82 -1.43 19.05
C GLY A 32 -2.50 -1.76 20.39
N ALA A 33 -3.81 -2.01 20.42
CA ALA A 33 -4.57 -2.11 21.67
C ALA A 33 -4.10 -3.22 22.62
N ALA A 34 -3.53 -4.31 22.09
CA ALA A 34 -2.92 -5.36 22.90
C ALA A 34 -1.66 -4.85 23.60
N THR A 35 -0.74 -4.25 22.83
CA THR A 35 0.52 -3.68 23.31
C THR A 35 0.30 -2.60 24.38
N ILE A 36 -0.62 -1.66 24.14
CA ILE A 36 -0.94 -0.57 25.07
C ILE A 36 -1.43 -1.13 26.41
N ARG A 37 -2.28 -2.16 26.38
CA ARG A 37 -2.79 -2.84 27.58
C ARG A 37 -1.69 -3.62 28.30
N CYS A 38 -0.82 -4.31 27.56
CA CYS A 38 0.31 -5.04 28.15
C CYS A 38 1.28 -4.12 28.92
N PHE A 39 1.54 -2.91 28.40
CA PHE A 39 2.40 -1.93 29.06
C PHE A 39 1.67 -0.98 30.00
N ASN A 40 0.36 -1.16 30.20
CA ASN A 40 -0.50 -0.32 31.04
C ASN A 40 -0.42 1.19 30.73
N GLN A 41 -0.32 1.55 29.43
CA GLN A 41 -0.19 2.94 28.96
C GLN A 41 -1.52 3.59 28.54
N GLY A 42 -2.65 3.08 29.06
CA GLY A 42 -3.98 3.55 28.65
C GLY A 42 -4.24 5.04 28.91
N GLU A 43 -3.84 5.54 30.10
CA GLU A 43 -4.04 6.94 30.51
C GLU A 43 -3.22 7.92 29.66
N GLU A 44 -1.99 7.56 29.28
CA GLU A 44 -1.15 8.39 28.42
C GLU A 44 -1.77 8.54 27.02
N PHE A 45 -2.25 7.42 26.45
CA PHE A 45 -2.94 7.42 25.16
C PHE A 45 -4.26 8.19 25.20
N LEU A 46 -5.01 8.10 26.30
CA LEU A 46 -6.23 8.87 26.51
C LEU A 46 -5.93 10.37 26.58
N THR A 47 -4.94 10.77 27.38
CA THR A 47 -4.53 12.18 27.53
C THR A 47 -4.10 12.76 26.19
N LYS A 48 -3.32 12.00 25.40
CA LYS A 48 -2.91 12.41 24.05
C LYS A 48 -4.11 12.53 23.11
N SER A 49 -5.07 11.61 23.18
CA SER A 49 -6.31 11.68 22.38
C SER A 49 -7.12 12.93 22.73
N LEU A 50 -7.26 13.28 24.01
CA LEU A 50 -7.97 14.47 24.45
C LEU A 50 -7.27 15.74 23.96
N ALA A 51 -5.95 15.82 24.08
CA ALA A 51 -5.18 16.97 23.58
C ALA A 51 -5.35 17.18 22.07
N LEU A 52 -5.37 16.10 21.27
CA LEU A 52 -5.61 16.18 19.83
C LEU A 52 -7.04 16.65 19.49
N ILE A 53 -8.03 16.21 20.26
CA ILE A 53 -9.43 16.65 20.13
C ILE A 53 -9.57 18.13 20.51
N ASP A 54 -8.92 18.57 21.58
CA ASP A 54 -8.92 19.97 22.02
C ASP A 54 -8.29 20.89 20.95
N ASP A 55 -7.17 20.49 20.36
CA ASP A 55 -6.54 21.22 19.25
C ASP A 55 -7.47 21.34 18.03
N TYR A 56 -8.14 20.25 17.66
CA TYR A 56 -9.09 20.22 16.54
C TYR A 56 -10.33 21.09 16.82
N THR A 57 -10.91 20.95 18.02
CA THR A 57 -12.12 21.68 18.42
C THR A 57 -11.85 23.18 18.54
N ARG A 58 -10.69 23.60 19.05
CA ARG A 58 -10.28 25.01 19.10
C ARG A 58 -10.30 25.67 17.72
N ILE A 59 -9.73 25.02 16.72
CA ILE A 59 -9.69 25.56 15.34
C ILE A 59 -11.08 25.55 14.72
N THR A 60 -11.86 24.50 14.94
CA THR A 60 -13.24 24.42 14.49
C THR A 60 -14.09 25.54 15.10
N PHE A 61 -13.91 25.82 16.39
CA PHE A 61 -14.55 26.91 17.10
C PHE A 61 -14.18 28.28 16.49
N HIS A 62 -12.90 28.54 16.26
CA HIS A 62 -12.45 29.77 15.61
C HIS A 62 -13.01 29.93 14.18
N ASN A 63 -13.11 28.85 13.43
CA ASN A 63 -13.73 28.86 12.10
C ASN A 63 -15.21 29.24 12.17
N SER A 64 -15.98 28.60 13.07
CA SER A 64 -17.39 28.93 13.29
C SER A 64 -17.59 30.37 13.79
N ALA A 65 -16.76 30.82 14.74
CA ALA A 65 -16.81 32.18 15.27
C ALA A 65 -16.53 33.23 14.18
N THR A 66 -15.65 32.91 13.22
CA THR A 66 -15.35 33.79 12.09
C THR A 66 -16.59 33.95 11.20
N VAL A 67 -17.28 32.85 10.86
CA VAL A 67 -18.53 32.87 10.08
C VAL A 67 -19.60 33.70 10.80
N GLU A 68 -19.82 33.47 12.10
CA GLU A 68 -20.80 34.22 12.89
C GLU A 68 -20.46 35.71 12.99
N TRP A 69 -19.18 36.05 13.16
CA TRP A 69 -18.73 37.44 13.16
C TRP A 69 -19.11 38.17 11.85
N LEU A 70 -18.95 37.52 10.70
CA LEU A 70 -19.35 38.09 9.41
C LEU A 70 -20.86 38.27 9.33
N CYS A 71 -21.63 37.26 9.73
CA CYS A 71 -23.09 37.31 9.76
C CYS A 71 -23.60 38.50 10.60
N ILE A 72 -23.07 38.67 11.82
CA ILE A 72 -23.46 39.78 12.72
C ILE A 72 -23.15 41.14 12.08
N ARG A 73 -21.95 41.32 11.51
CA ARG A 73 -21.55 42.60 10.91
C ARG A 73 -22.41 42.98 9.71
N ILE A 74 -22.74 42.00 8.87
CA ILE A 74 -23.55 42.23 7.68
C ILE A 74 -25.02 42.47 8.06
N ASN A 75 -25.56 41.71 8.99
CA ASN A 75 -26.92 41.92 9.50
C ASN A 75 -27.06 43.31 10.14
N PHE A 76 -26.06 43.78 10.89
CA PHE A 76 -26.06 45.11 11.46
C PHE A 76 -26.09 46.21 10.38
N LEU A 77 -25.24 46.10 9.36
CA LEU A 77 -25.21 47.05 8.24
C LEU A 77 -26.54 47.07 7.50
N PHE A 78 -27.13 45.90 7.25
CA PHE A 78 -28.42 45.77 6.61
C PHE A 78 -29.53 46.44 7.42
N ASN A 79 -29.61 46.14 8.72
CA ASN A 79 -30.61 46.73 9.61
C ASN A 79 -30.48 48.24 9.71
N LEU A 80 -29.26 48.78 9.66
CA LEU A 80 -29.02 50.23 9.61
C LEU A 80 -29.57 50.85 8.32
N VAL A 81 -29.31 50.24 7.17
CA VAL A 81 -29.84 50.71 5.87
C VAL A 81 -31.37 50.61 5.84
N PHE A 82 -31.93 49.51 6.33
CA PHE A 82 -33.37 49.31 6.41
C PHE A 82 -34.03 50.33 7.36
N PHE A 83 -33.40 50.64 8.49
CA PHE A 83 -33.85 51.68 9.41
C PHE A 83 -33.87 53.06 8.74
N VAL A 84 -32.80 53.45 8.04
CA VAL A 84 -32.75 54.73 7.31
C VAL A 84 -33.84 54.78 6.23
N MET A 85 -34.06 53.68 5.51
CA MET A 85 -35.12 53.57 4.50
C MET A 85 -36.52 53.77 5.11
N LEU A 86 -36.81 53.16 6.27
CA LEU A 86 -38.08 53.35 6.98
C LEU A 86 -38.25 54.78 7.49
N VAL A 87 -37.19 55.40 8.03
CA VAL A 87 -37.23 56.80 8.47
C VAL A 87 -37.54 57.74 7.30
N ILE A 88 -36.91 57.53 6.15
CA ILE A 88 -37.21 58.29 4.92
C ILE A 88 -38.68 58.10 4.53
N LEU A 89 -39.15 56.86 4.48
CA LEU A 89 -40.52 56.52 4.10
C LEU A 89 -41.57 57.16 5.01
N VAL A 90 -41.30 57.28 6.31
CA VAL A 90 -42.19 57.91 7.30
C VAL A 90 -42.09 59.45 7.27
N SER A 91 -40.93 60.01 6.95
CA SER A 91 -40.69 61.46 7.00
C SER A 91 -41.16 62.21 5.75
N LEU A 92 -41.44 61.49 4.65
CA LEU A 92 -41.89 62.07 3.39
C LEU A 92 -43.37 62.50 3.44
N PRO A 93 -43.76 63.62 2.79
CA PRO A 93 -45.15 64.07 2.74
C PRO A 93 -46.06 63.02 2.08
N ARG A 94 -47.30 62.88 2.57
CA ARG A 94 -48.27 61.88 2.08
C ARG A 94 -48.59 61.96 0.58
N ASP A 95 -48.32 63.11 -0.05
CA ASP A 95 -48.56 63.34 -1.49
C ASP A 95 -47.42 62.86 -2.40
N THR A 96 -46.29 62.41 -1.84
CA THR A 96 -45.09 62.07 -2.63
C THR A 96 -44.94 60.59 -2.96
N ILE A 97 -45.47 59.69 -2.14
CA ILE A 97 -45.36 58.23 -2.33
C ILE A 97 -46.72 57.58 -2.12
N ASP A 98 -47.12 56.73 -3.06
CA ASP A 98 -48.30 55.88 -2.91
C ASP A 98 -48.11 54.93 -1.71
N PRO A 99 -49.01 54.94 -0.71
CA PRO A 99 -48.95 54.04 0.44
C PRO A 99 -48.78 52.56 0.10
N SER A 100 -49.27 52.13 -1.08
CA SER A 100 -49.13 50.75 -1.56
C SER A 100 -47.65 50.38 -1.83
N LEU A 101 -46.91 51.26 -2.50
CA LEU A 101 -45.48 51.12 -2.82
C LEU A 101 -44.62 51.19 -1.56
N ALA A 102 -44.99 52.04 -0.61
CA ALA A 102 -44.33 52.15 0.69
C ALA A 102 -44.41 50.84 1.49
N GLY A 103 -45.61 50.24 1.57
CA GLY A 103 -45.81 48.94 2.23
C GLY A 103 -45.01 47.82 1.56
N LEU A 104 -45.03 47.77 0.22
CA LEU A 104 -44.29 46.78 -0.57
C LEU A 104 -42.76 46.89 -0.37
N ALA A 105 -42.22 48.09 -0.32
CA ALA A 105 -40.80 48.31 -0.08
C ALA A 105 -40.37 47.89 1.34
N ALA A 106 -41.21 48.12 2.35
CA ALA A 106 -40.96 47.63 3.72
C ALA A 106 -40.99 46.09 3.80
N THR A 107 -41.97 45.45 3.15
CA THR A 107 -42.07 43.98 3.10
C THR A 107 -40.88 43.35 2.38
N TYR A 108 -40.42 43.92 1.26
CA TYR A 108 -39.22 43.42 0.58
C TYR A 108 -37.94 43.68 1.39
N GLY A 109 -37.82 44.80 2.09
CA GLY A 109 -36.67 45.06 2.96
C GLY A 109 -36.53 44.02 4.09
N LEU A 110 -37.64 43.59 4.71
CA LEU A 110 -37.62 42.52 5.71
C LEU A 110 -37.16 41.17 5.12
N ASN A 111 -37.69 40.79 3.95
CA ASN A 111 -37.33 39.54 3.29
C ASN A 111 -35.88 39.55 2.77
N LEU A 112 -35.37 40.71 2.34
CA LEU A 112 -34.02 40.87 1.82
C LEU A 112 -32.95 40.59 2.88
N ASN A 113 -33.22 40.86 4.17
CA ASN A 113 -32.30 40.53 5.27
C ASN A 113 -32.00 39.03 5.32
N VAL A 114 -33.05 38.22 5.31
CA VAL A 114 -32.96 36.74 5.38
C VAL A 114 -32.26 36.19 4.15
N LEU A 115 -32.63 36.68 2.96
CA LEU A 115 -32.02 36.26 1.71
C LEU A 115 -30.53 36.62 1.64
N GLN A 116 -30.15 37.79 2.12
CA GLN A 116 -28.75 38.22 2.14
C GLN A 116 -27.89 37.35 3.05
N ALA A 117 -28.34 37.08 4.28
CA ALA A 117 -27.63 36.20 5.20
C ALA A 117 -27.45 34.80 4.58
N TRP A 118 -28.49 34.28 3.93
CA TRP A 118 -28.44 33.00 3.24
C TRP A 118 -27.43 33.01 2.07
N VAL A 119 -27.40 34.06 1.23
CA VAL A 119 -26.45 34.17 0.11
C VAL A 119 -25.00 34.19 0.60
N ILE A 120 -24.70 34.96 1.65
CA ILE A 120 -23.34 35.07 2.19
C ILE A 120 -22.89 33.76 2.79
N TRP A 121 -23.77 33.10 3.55
CA TRP A 121 -23.48 31.79 4.11
C TRP A 121 -23.19 30.77 3.01
N ASN A 122 -23.99 30.75 1.94
CA ASN A 122 -23.76 29.87 0.80
C ASN A 122 -22.45 30.19 0.08
N LEU A 123 -22.10 31.47 -0.11
CA LEU A 123 -20.82 31.85 -0.71
C LEU A 123 -19.64 31.32 0.12
N CYS A 124 -19.66 31.51 1.44
CA CYS A 124 -18.63 31.00 2.35
C CYS A 124 -18.58 29.46 2.33
N ASN A 125 -19.74 28.81 2.31
CA ASN A 125 -19.84 27.35 2.29
C ASN A 125 -19.30 26.77 0.97
N VAL A 126 -19.57 27.41 -0.17
CA VAL A 126 -19.03 27.03 -1.47
C VAL A 126 -17.51 27.16 -1.48
N GLU A 127 -16.95 28.28 -1.00
CA GLU A 127 -15.49 28.44 -0.90
C GLU A 127 -14.85 27.36 -0.01
N ASN A 128 -15.44 27.09 1.16
CA ASN A 128 -14.95 26.07 2.08
C ASN A 128 -15.00 24.67 1.45
N LYS A 129 -16.07 24.34 0.72
CA LYS A 129 -16.20 23.05 0.01
C LYS A 129 -15.26 22.93 -1.18
N MET A 130 -14.90 24.04 -1.83
CA MET A 130 -13.96 24.06 -2.96
C MET A 130 -12.54 23.60 -2.54
N ILE A 131 -12.17 23.73 -1.26
CA ILE A 131 -10.90 23.19 -0.73
C ILE A 131 -10.83 21.67 -0.91
N SER A 132 -11.95 20.95 -0.81
CA SER A 132 -11.99 19.51 -1.07
C SER A 132 -11.68 19.19 -2.54
N VAL A 133 -12.15 20.03 -3.47
CA VAL A 133 -11.87 19.89 -4.90
C VAL A 133 -10.40 20.22 -5.20
N GLU A 134 -9.85 21.26 -4.58
CA GLU A 134 -8.42 21.60 -4.62
C GLU A 134 -7.56 20.39 -4.22
N ARG A 135 -7.92 19.67 -3.15
CA ARG A 135 -7.22 18.45 -2.72
C ARG A 135 -7.30 17.31 -3.74
N ILE A 136 -8.46 17.10 -4.39
CA ILE A 136 -8.60 16.09 -5.45
C ILE A 136 -7.66 16.43 -6.62
N PHE A 137 -7.58 17.71 -7.01
CA PHE A 137 -6.64 18.15 -8.05
C PHE A 137 -5.17 17.97 -7.66
N GLN A 138 -4.81 18.09 -6.38
CA GLN A 138 -3.46 17.78 -5.92
C GLN A 138 -3.09 16.32 -6.20
N PHE A 139 -3.99 15.37 -5.94
CA PHE A 139 -3.75 13.96 -6.25
C PHE A 139 -3.72 13.65 -7.76
N SER A 140 -4.47 14.42 -8.56
CA SER A 140 -4.49 14.26 -10.02
C SER A 140 -3.16 14.63 -10.71
N ASN A 141 -2.31 15.42 -10.04
CA ASN A 141 -1.06 15.95 -10.62
C ASN A 141 0.20 15.21 -10.13
N ILE A 142 0.04 14.13 -9.36
CA ILE A 142 1.16 13.33 -8.87
C ILE A 142 1.75 12.54 -10.06
N PRO A 143 3.09 12.38 -10.14
CA PRO A 143 3.71 11.55 -11.17
C PRO A 143 3.13 10.13 -11.12
N SER A 144 2.57 9.70 -12.25
CA SER A 144 2.03 8.35 -12.39
C SER A 144 3.16 7.33 -12.60
N GLU A 145 2.89 6.08 -12.29
CA GLU A 145 3.72 4.96 -12.68
C GLU A 145 3.82 4.86 -14.21
N SER A 146 4.86 4.19 -14.71
CA SER A 146 4.99 3.83 -16.11
C SER A 146 3.70 3.20 -16.67
N PRO A 147 3.32 3.49 -17.94
CA PRO A 147 2.07 3.00 -18.51
C PRO A 147 1.90 1.48 -18.39
N LEU A 148 0.67 1.04 -18.14
CA LEU A 148 0.33 -0.38 -18.00
C LEU A 148 0.69 -1.17 -19.25
N VAL A 149 0.40 -0.62 -20.43
CA VAL A 149 0.63 -1.25 -21.73
C VAL A 149 1.25 -0.23 -22.68
N ILE A 150 2.28 -0.64 -23.41
CA ILE A 150 2.97 0.17 -24.41
C ILE A 150 2.82 -0.55 -25.75
N GLU A 151 1.92 -0.06 -26.61
CA GLU A 151 1.53 -0.75 -27.86
C GLU A 151 2.72 -1.05 -28.78
N ASN A 152 3.69 -0.13 -28.83
CA ASN A 152 4.85 -0.26 -29.72
C ASN A 152 5.90 -1.27 -29.22
N CYS A 153 5.81 -1.73 -27.96
CA CYS A 153 6.82 -2.55 -27.30
C CYS A 153 6.20 -3.75 -26.55
N ARG A 154 5.17 -4.37 -27.13
CA ARG A 154 4.61 -5.60 -26.54
C ARG A 154 5.51 -6.81 -26.79
N PRO A 155 5.75 -7.66 -25.78
CA PRO A 155 6.48 -8.90 -25.97
C PRO A 155 5.62 -9.93 -26.72
N ARG A 156 6.26 -10.97 -27.28
CA ARG A 156 5.53 -12.07 -27.92
C ARG A 156 4.66 -12.81 -26.90
N GLU A 157 3.56 -13.41 -27.35
CA GLU A 157 2.65 -14.13 -26.44
C GLU A 157 3.29 -15.31 -25.72
N THR A 158 4.37 -15.89 -26.26
CA THR A 158 5.12 -16.99 -25.65
C THR A 158 6.24 -16.53 -24.71
N TRP A 159 6.46 -15.23 -24.59
CA TRP A 159 7.50 -14.68 -23.72
C TRP A 159 7.02 -14.67 -22.25
N PRO A 160 7.91 -14.94 -21.28
CA PRO A 160 9.27 -15.47 -21.44
C PRO A 160 9.25 -16.97 -21.77
N SER A 161 10.14 -17.42 -22.66
CA SER A 161 10.24 -18.81 -23.10
C SER A 161 11.15 -19.65 -22.21
N CYS A 162 12.33 -19.12 -21.89
CA CYS A 162 13.35 -19.79 -21.08
C CYS A 162 13.38 -19.23 -19.65
N GLY A 163 13.03 -17.95 -19.48
CA GLY A 163 13.07 -17.29 -18.18
C GLY A 163 14.49 -16.95 -17.72
N THR A 164 15.41 -16.69 -18.65
CA THR A 164 16.77 -16.23 -18.32
C THR A 164 16.72 -14.75 -17.96
N ILE A 165 17.30 -14.37 -16.82
CA ILE A 165 17.30 -12.99 -16.32
C ILE A 165 18.74 -12.49 -16.30
N GLN A 166 19.03 -11.44 -17.06
CA GLN A 166 20.35 -10.79 -17.11
C GLN A 166 20.25 -9.42 -16.46
N ILE A 167 21.10 -9.18 -15.47
CA ILE A 167 21.17 -7.93 -14.74
C ILE A 167 22.50 -7.27 -15.11
N GLU A 168 22.44 -6.05 -15.62
CA GLU A 168 23.60 -5.29 -16.10
C GLU A 168 23.74 -3.98 -15.32
N ALA A 169 24.79 -3.89 -14.49
CA ALA A 169 25.20 -2.69 -13.76
C ALA A 169 24.04 -2.00 -13.02
N LEU A 170 23.12 -2.77 -12.43
CA LEU A 170 21.89 -2.29 -11.83
C LEU A 170 22.16 -1.41 -10.61
N GLN A 171 21.67 -0.19 -10.65
CA GLN A 171 21.76 0.81 -9.58
C GLN A 171 20.37 1.28 -9.20
N ILE A 172 20.07 1.28 -7.90
CA ILE A 172 18.74 1.62 -7.39
C ILE A 172 18.84 2.57 -6.21
N GLN A 173 18.02 3.61 -6.26
CA GLN A 173 17.89 4.64 -5.26
C GLN A 173 16.40 4.98 -5.12
N TYR A 174 15.85 4.95 -3.89
CA TYR A 174 14.42 5.22 -3.66
C TYR A 174 14.04 6.69 -3.82
N SER A 175 14.98 7.60 -3.57
CA SER A 175 14.81 9.04 -3.73
C SER A 175 16.16 9.66 -4.11
N PRO A 176 16.21 10.70 -4.97
CA PRO A 176 17.45 11.37 -5.34
C PRO A 176 18.33 11.81 -4.16
N ASP A 177 17.72 12.09 -3.00
CA ASP A 177 18.42 12.57 -1.80
C ASP A 177 18.92 11.43 -0.88
N MET A 178 18.56 10.17 -1.16
CA MET A 178 18.88 9.00 -0.33
C MET A 178 20.10 8.24 -0.85
N PRO A 179 20.87 7.50 -0.03
CA PRO A 179 21.97 6.69 -0.55
C PRO A 179 21.49 5.60 -1.52
N MET A 180 22.34 5.23 -2.49
CA MET A 180 22.09 4.10 -3.37
C MET A 180 22.03 2.79 -2.59
N VAL A 181 20.98 2.01 -2.82
CA VAL A 181 20.75 0.72 -2.16
C VAL A 181 21.42 -0.40 -2.94
N LEU A 182 21.24 -0.46 -4.26
CA LEU A 182 22.02 -1.35 -5.14
C LEU A 182 23.07 -0.52 -5.89
N LYS A 183 24.32 -0.98 -5.89
CA LYS A 183 25.50 -0.21 -6.31
C LYS A 183 26.17 -0.81 -7.54
N GLY A 184 25.40 -1.05 -8.60
CA GLY A 184 25.92 -1.52 -9.88
C GLY A 184 26.12 -3.04 -9.91
N ILE A 185 25.09 -3.80 -9.55
CA ILE A 185 25.17 -5.26 -9.57
C ILE A 185 25.03 -5.82 -10.99
N SER A 186 25.84 -6.81 -11.33
CA SER A 186 25.79 -7.51 -12.63
C SER A 186 25.83 -9.02 -12.41
N CYS A 187 24.81 -9.74 -12.86
CA CYS A 187 24.78 -11.20 -12.82
C CYS A 187 23.77 -11.74 -13.84
N THR A 188 23.86 -13.04 -14.12
CA THR A 188 22.91 -13.73 -15.02
C THR A 188 22.31 -14.90 -14.27
N PHE A 189 20.99 -14.90 -14.15
CA PHE A 189 20.21 -16.05 -13.69
C PHE A 189 19.84 -16.89 -14.90
N PRO A 190 20.45 -18.08 -15.08
CA PRO A 190 20.10 -18.97 -16.17
C PRO A 190 18.62 -19.40 -16.08
N GLY A 191 17.99 -19.56 -17.25
CA GLY A 191 16.63 -20.09 -17.35
C GLY A 191 16.51 -21.50 -16.79
N GLU A 192 15.32 -21.83 -16.27
CA GLU A 192 14.97 -23.18 -15.76
C GLU A 192 15.91 -23.67 -14.64
N ARG A 193 16.43 -22.72 -13.85
CA ARG A 193 17.28 -22.99 -12.68
C ARG A 193 16.69 -22.39 -11.43
N LYS A 194 17.09 -22.97 -10.29
CA LYS A 194 16.71 -22.52 -8.94
C LYS A 194 17.86 -21.66 -8.40
N ILE A 195 17.61 -20.37 -8.18
CA ILE A 195 18.58 -19.40 -7.69
C ILE A 195 18.19 -18.99 -6.28
N GLY A 196 19.07 -19.24 -5.32
CA GLY A 196 18.94 -18.74 -3.96
C GLY A 196 19.59 -17.37 -3.81
N VAL A 197 18.90 -16.42 -3.17
CA VAL A 197 19.43 -15.08 -2.89
C VAL A 197 19.52 -14.91 -1.37
N VAL A 198 20.74 -14.78 -0.87
CA VAL A 198 21.04 -14.67 0.56
C VAL A 198 21.83 -13.42 0.88
N GLY A 199 21.76 -13.00 2.14
CA GLY A 199 22.44 -11.80 2.61
C GLY A 199 21.81 -11.28 3.89
N ARG A 200 22.57 -10.46 4.63
CA ARG A 200 22.09 -9.83 5.87
C ARG A 200 20.86 -8.96 5.62
N THR A 201 20.07 -8.70 6.65
CA THR A 201 18.96 -7.73 6.57
C THR A 201 19.51 -6.38 6.12
N GLY A 202 18.82 -5.71 5.19
CA GLY A 202 19.29 -4.45 4.62
C GLY A 202 20.35 -4.57 3.51
N SER A 203 20.69 -5.77 3.04
CA SER A 203 21.65 -5.96 1.93
C SER A 203 21.11 -5.61 0.53
N GLY A 204 19.80 -5.35 0.39
CA GLY A 204 19.15 -5.00 -0.88
C GLY A 204 18.39 -6.14 -1.58
N LYS A 205 18.16 -7.28 -0.91
CA LYS A 205 17.46 -8.45 -1.51
C LYS A 205 16.03 -8.12 -1.96
N SER A 206 15.21 -7.54 -1.09
CA SER A 206 13.84 -7.14 -1.44
C SER A 206 13.82 -6.02 -2.50
N THR A 207 14.81 -5.12 -2.48
CA THR A 207 14.98 -4.08 -3.51
C THR A 207 15.27 -4.71 -4.89
N LEU A 208 16.03 -5.80 -4.95
CA LEU A 208 16.25 -6.55 -6.20
C LEU A 208 14.95 -7.15 -6.76
N ILE A 209 14.09 -7.72 -5.92
CA ILE A 209 12.75 -8.19 -6.35
C ILE A 209 11.90 -7.02 -6.82
N GLN A 210 11.84 -5.93 -6.06
CA GLN A 210 11.06 -4.76 -6.43
C GLN A 210 11.49 -4.18 -7.79
N ALA A 211 12.79 -4.23 -8.10
CA ALA A 211 13.33 -3.86 -9.41
C ALA A 211 12.87 -4.81 -10.53
N LEU A 212 12.89 -6.13 -10.26
CA LEU A 212 12.46 -7.15 -11.22
C LEU A 212 10.98 -7.00 -11.60
N PHE A 213 10.13 -6.64 -10.64
CA PHE A 213 8.71 -6.34 -10.88
C PHE A 213 8.43 -4.88 -11.30
N ARG A 214 9.50 -4.08 -11.48
CA ARG A 214 9.44 -2.63 -11.79
C ARG A 214 8.52 -1.86 -10.86
N VAL A 215 8.50 -2.22 -9.57
CA VAL A 215 7.86 -1.42 -8.51
C VAL A 215 8.74 -0.20 -8.19
N VAL A 216 10.05 -0.38 -8.30
CA VAL A 216 11.05 0.70 -8.22
C VAL A 216 11.84 0.67 -9.52
N GLU A 217 11.85 1.78 -10.25
CA GLU A 217 12.61 1.89 -11.49
C GLU A 217 14.11 2.07 -11.18
N PRO A 218 15.00 1.45 -11.98
CA PRO A 218 16.44 1.59 -11.79
C PRO A 218 16.91 3.01 -12.12
N SER A 219 17.83 3.54 -11.30
CA SER A 219 18.47 4.84 -11.56
C SER A 219 19.49 4.73 -12.69
N ALA A 220 20.18 3.59 -12.79
CA ALA A 220 21.07 3.23 -13.88
C ALA A 220 21.17 1.70 -14.00
N GLY A 221 21.72 1.23 -15.12
CA GLY A 221 21.75 -0.19 -15.46
C GLY A 221 20.42 -0.69 -16.03
N ARG A 222 20.38 -1.97 -16.38
CA ARG A 222 19.25 -2.61 -17.08
C ARG A 222 19.02 -4.03 -16.60
N ILE A 223 17.78 -4.49 -16.78
CA ILE A 223 17.41 -5.88 -16.54
C ILE A 223 16.79 -6.41 -17.83
N PHE A 224 17.31 -7.53 -18.31
CA PHE A 224 16.80 -8.22 -19.48
C PHE A 224 16.18 -9.55 -19.07
N ILE A 225 15.04 -9.89 -19.66
CA ILE A 225 14.43 -11.22 -19.53
C ILE A 225 14.31 -11.82 -20.93
N ASP A 226 14.98 -12.96 -21.14
CA ASP A 226 15.13 -13.61 -22.46
C ASP A 226 15.61 -12.63 -23.55
N GLY A 227 16.54 -11.75 -23.20
CA GLY A 227 17.11 -10.73 -24.10
C GLY A 227 16.24 -9.48 -24.34
N VAL A 228 15.06 -9.41 -23.72
CA VAL A 228 14.17 -8.23 -23.80
C VAL A 228 14.38 -7.32 -22.61
N ASP A 229 14.69 -6.05 -22.85
CA ASP A 229 14.81 -5.04 -21.79
C ASP A 229 13.44 -4.76 -21.16
N ILE A 230 13.31 -5.06 -19.87
CA ILE A 230 12.03 -4.92 -19.17
C ILE A 230 11.59 -3.47 -18.98
N SER A 231 12.52 -2.50 -19.05
CA SER A 231 12.22 -1.07 -18.89
C SER A 231 11.36 -0.52 -20.04
N LEU A 232 11.43 -1.16 -21.22
CA LEU A 232 10.68 -0.77 -22.41
C LEU A 232 9.27 -1.37 -22.46
N LEU A 233 8.98 -2.38 -21.63
CA LEU A 233 7.70 -3.08 -21.63
C LEU A 233 6.63 -2.28 -20.87
N GLY A 234 5.36 -2.53 -21.17
CA GLY A 234 4.27 -2.13 -20.29
C GLY A 234 4.36 -2.87 -18.95
N VAL A 235 4.05 -2.17 -17.85
CA VAL A 235 4.17 -2.75 -16.50
C VAL A 235 3.22 -3.93 -16.29
N HIS A 236 2.02 -3.88 -16.88
CA HIS A 236 1.06 -4.98 -16.83
C HIS A 236 1.58 -6.20 -17.62
N ASP A 237 2.10 -5.98 -18.83
CA ASP A 237 2.64 -7.04 -19.69
C ASP A 237 3.82 -7.78 -19.03
N LEU A 238 4.63 -7.08 -18.25
CA LEU A 238 5.68 -7.69 -17.43
C LEU A 238 5.08 -8.48 -16.25
N ARG A 239 4.27 -7.82 -15.41
CA ARG A 239 3.81 -8.39 -14.13
C ARG A 239 2.90 -9.61 -14.31
N CYS A 240 2.11 -9.66 -15.38
CA CYS A 240 1.26 -10.83 -15.67
C CYS A 240 2.06 -12.06 -16.15
N ARG A 241 3.37 -11.92 -16.42
CA ARG A 241 4.28 -12.99 -16.84
C ARG A 241 5.19 -13.50 -15.72
N LEU A 242 5.21 -12.82 -14.60
CA LEU A 242 5.96 -13.17 -13.41
C LEU A 242 5.01 -13.67 -12.32
N SER A 243 5.49 -14.48 -11.39
CA SER A 243 4.74 -14.89 -10.22
C SER A 243 5.56 -14.67 -8.96
N ILE A 244 4.89 -14.26 -7.88
CA ILE A 244 5.52 -14.00 -6.59
C ILE A 244 4.71 -14.65 -5.47
N ILE A 245 5.43 -15.25 -4.52
CA ILE A 245 4.91 -15.60 -3.21
C ILE A 245 5.51 -14.60 -2.21
N PRO A 246 4.73 -13.67 -1.66
CA PRO A 246 5.23 -12.64 -0.75
C PRO A 246 5.57 -13.22 0.64
N GLN A 247 6.31 -12.44 1.41
CA GLN A 247 6.67 -12.74 2.80
C GLN A 247 5.44 -12.80 3.71
N GLU A 248 4.51 -11.85 3.52
CA GLU A 248 3.24 -11.79 4.25
C GLU A 248 2.11 -12.21 3.30
N PRO A 249 1.47 -13.37 3.52
CA PRO A 249 0.39 -13.84 2.65
C PRO A 249 -0.88 -13.04 2.92
N THR A 250 -1.32 -12.25 1.94
CA THR A 250 -2.56 -11.47 2.01
C THR A 250 -3.69 -12.15 1.24
N LEU A 251 -4.84 -12.28 1.91
CA LEU A 251 -6.09 -12.75 1.31
C LEU A 251 -7.11 -11.62 1.40
N PHE A 252 -7.89 -11.45 0.34
CA PHE A 252 -8.92 -10.43 0.26
C PHE A 252 -10.25 -10.99 0.77
N GLN A 253 -11.07 -10.13 1.37
CA GLN A 253 -12.43 -10.50 1.75
C GLN A 253 -13.22 -10.95 0.51
N GLY A 254 -13.81 -12.14 0.56
CA GLY A 254 -14.49 -12.75 -0.59
C GLY A 254 -14.68 -14.25 -0.42
N THR A 255 -14.53 -15.01 -1.49
CA THR A 255 -14.51 -16.48 -1.46
C THR A 255 -13.13 -17.04 -1.74
N VAL A 256 -12.91 -18.32 -1.41
CA VAL A 256 -11.69 -19.05 -1.79
C VAL A 256 -11.48 -18.98 -3.30
N ARG A 257 -12.54 -19.15 -4.10
CA ARG A 257 -12.50 -19.00 -5.56
C ARG A 257 -11.97 -17.64 -6.00
N THR A 258 -12.58 -16.54 -5.52
CA THR A 258 -12.17 -15.18 -5.91
C THR A 258 -10.74 -14.85 -5.50
N ASN A 259 -10.26 -15.45 -4.42
CA ASN A 259 -8.88 -15.30 -3.98
C ASN A 259 -7.91 -16.07 -4.88
N LEU A 260 -8.27 -17.23 -5.42
CA LEU A 260 -7.41 -18.03 -6.30
C LEU A 260 -7.43 -17.54 -7.75
N ASP A 261 -8.61 -17.23 -8.26
CA ASP A 261 -8.84 -16.81 -9.64
C ASP A 261 -9.85 -15.63 -9.69
N PRO A 262 -9.36 -14.40 -9.46
CA PRO A 262 -10.22 -13.22 -9.47
C PRO A 262 -10.77 -12.89 -10.87
N LEU A 263 -10.09 -13.33 -11.93
CA LEU A 263 -10.48 -13.07 -13.32
C LEU A 263 -11.36 -14.17 -13.92
N GLN A 264 -11.65 -15.24 -13.17
CA GLN A 264 -12.45 -16.39 -13.60
C GLN A 264 -11.95 -17.01 -14.91
N GLN A 265 -10.63 -17.11 -15.06
CA GLN A 265 -9.98 -17.67 -16.24
C GLN A 265 -9.83 -19.20 -16.19
N HIS A 266 -10.00 -19.80 -15.01
CA HIS A 266 -9.73 -21.20 -14.75
C HIS A 266 -10.99 -21.99 -14.41
N LEU A 267 -11.00 -23.25 -14.83
CA LEU A 267 -12.07 -24.21 -14.51
C LEU A 267 -11.93 -24.71 -13.07
N ASP A 268 -13.04 -25.05 -12.43
CA ASP A 268 -13.09 -25.58 -11.07
C ASP A 268 -12.20 -26.82 -10.89
N THR A 269 -12.11 -27.66 -11.93
CA THR A 269 -11.25 -28.85 -11.93
C THR A 269 -9.77 -28.49 -11.80
N GLU A 270 -9.33 -27.41 -12.43
CA GLU A 270 -7.94 -26.92 -12.33
C GLU A 270 -7.69 -26.36 -10.93
N ILE A 271 -8.65 -25.61 -10.39
CA ILE A 271 -8.58 -25.04 -9.03
C ILE A 271 -8.48 -26.18 -8.00
N TRP A 272 -9.31 -27.21 -8.11
CA TRP A 272 -9.26 -28.38 -7.22
C TRP A 272 -7.97 -29.18 -7.37
N GLU A 273 -7.45 -29.33 -8.59
CA GLU A 273 -6.16 -30.00 -8.82
C GLU A 273 -5.04 -29.28 -8.06
N VAL A 274 -4.99 -27.95 -8.13
CA VAL A 274 -3.99 -27.14 -7.44
C VAL A 274 -4.19 -27.17 -5.92
N LEU A 275 -5.44 -27.05 -5.43
CA LEU A 275 -5.75 -27.18 -4.00
C LEU A 275 -5.30 -28.53 -3.42
N ARG A 276 -5.46 -29.61 -4.19
CA ARG A 276 -4.97 -30.94 -3.83
C ARG A 276 -3.44 -31.00 -3.74
N LYS A 277 -2.73 -30.42 -4.70
CA LYS A 277 -1.25 -30.32 -4.70
C LYS A 277 -0.72 -29.52 -3.50
N CYS A 278 -1.46 -28.51 -3.08
CA CYS A 278 -1.15 -27.70 -1.90
C CYS A 278 -1.68 -28.29 -0.58
N ARG A 279 -2.31 -29.47 -0.58
CA ARG A 279 -2.97 -30.09 0.60
C ARG A 279 -4.00 -29.18 1.30
N LEU A 280 -4.65 -28.32 0.54
CA LEU A 280 -5.75 -27.46 1.02
C LEU A 280 -7.14 -28.02 0.68
N GLU A 281 -7.20 -29.07 -0.14
CA GLU A 281 -8.47 -29.66 -0.58
C GLU A 281 -9.35 -30.11 0.59
N GLU A 282 -8.78 -30.79 1.59
CA GLU A 282 -9.54 -31.27 2.75
C GLU A 282 -10.12 -30.11 3.56
N ILE A 283 -9.31 -29.08 3.83
CA ILE A 283 -9.73 -27.88 4.59
C ILE A 283 -10.86 -27.13 3.86
N VAL A 284 -10.78 -26.99 2.53
CA VAL A 284 -11.82 -26.33 1.75
C VAL A 284 -13.09 -27.18 1.69
N ARG A 285 -12.98 -28.51 1.70
CA ARG A 285 -14.11 -29.45 1.69
C ARG A 285 -14.84 -29.56 3.04
N GLU A 286 -14.23 -29.11 4.14
CA GLU A 286 -14.90 -29.04 5.45
C GLU A 286 -16.07 -28.03 5.43
N ASP A 287 -16.01 -26.99 4.60
CA ASP A 287 -17.12 -26.07 4.40
C ASP A 287 -18.08 -26.61 3.31
N ASN A 288 -19.38 -26.65 3.63
CA ASN A 288 -20.42 -27.08 2.69
C ASN A 288 -20.48 -26.24 1.40
N ARG A 289 -19.91 -25.03 1.42
CA ARG A 289 -19.84 -24.11 0.27
C ARG A 289 -18.64 -24.37 -0.64
N LEU A 290 -17.73 -25.27 -0.27
CA LEU A 290 -16.60 -25.66 -1.11
C LEU A 290 -15.77 -24.44 -1.57
N LEU A 291 -15.64 -24.19 -2.89
CA LEU A 291 -14.90 -23.04 -3.44
C LEU A 291 -15.53 -21.68 -3.09
N ASP A 292 -16.81 -21.67 -2.74
CA ASP A 292 -17.55 -20.47 -2.29
C ASP A 292 -17.46 -20.27 -0.77
N ALA A 293 -16.58 -21.03 -0.09
CA ALA A 293 -16.27 -20.79 1.32
C ALA A 293 -15.74 -19.36 1.52
N PRO A 294 -16.22 -18.64 2.55
CA PRO A 294 -15.90 -17.24 2.78
C PRO A 294 -14.49 -17.09 3.34
N VAL A 295 -13.81 -16.08 2.84
CA VAL A 295 -12.54 -15.58 3.35
C VAL A 295 -12.83 -14.24 4.00
N VAL A 296 -12.52 -14.13 5.30
CA VAL A 296 -12.67 -12.89 6.08
C VAL A 296 -11.52 -11.94 5.73
N GLU A 297 -11.65 -10.66 6.09
CA GLU A 297 -10.59 -9.65 5.94
C GLU A 297 -9.22 -10.19 6.40
N ASP A 298 -8.19 -9.97 5.57
CA ASP A 298 -6.81 -10.49 5.70
C ASP A 298 -6.68 -12.02 5.90
N GLY A 299 -7.74 -12.77 5.60
CA GLY A 299 -7.80 -14.20 5.83
C GLY A 299 -7.75 -14.57 7.31
N GLY A 300 -8.31 -13.73 8.20
CA GLY A 300 -8.27 -13.94 9.65
C GLY A 300 -8.88 -15.27 10.14
N ASN A 301 -9.67 -15.95 9.31
CA ASN A 301 -10.19 -17.30 9.58
C ASN A 301 -9.24 -18.44 9.18
N TRP A 302 -8.04 -18.15 8.68
CA TRP A 302 -7.05 -19.13 8.22
C TRP A 302 -5.75 -18.98 9.00
N SER A 303 -5.05 -20.09 9.24
CA SER A 303 -3.72 -20.04 9.84
C SER A 303 -2.71 -19.39 8.88
N VAL A 304 -1.60 -18.88 9.42
CA VAL A 304 -0.52 -18.28 8.60
C VAL A 304 -0.01 -19.27 7.54
N GLY A 305 0.21 -20.54 7.92
CA GLY A 305 0.63 -21.58 6.99
C GLY A 305 -0.40 -21.88 5.90
N GLN A 306 -1.69 -21.91 6.24
CA GLN A 306 -2.74 -22.13 5.25
C GLN A 306 -2.84 -20.95 4.26
N ARG A 307 -2.72 -19.70 4.74
CA ARG A 307 -2.66 -18.52 3.87
C ARG A 307 -1.48 -18.60 2.90
N GLN A 308 -0.33 -19.08 3.36
CA GLN A 308 0.84 -19.30 2.51
C GLN A 308 0.59 -20.35 1.42
N LEU A 309 -0.08 -21.45 1.77
CA LEU A 309 -0.47 -22.49 0.82
C LEU A 309 -1.47 -21.97 -0.22
N VAL A 310 -2.37 -21.04 0.15
CA VAL A 310 -3.28 -20.38 -0.81
C VAL A 310 -2.47 -19.51 -1.77
N CYS A 311 -1.46 -18.78 -1.30
CA CYS A 311 -0.54 -18.04 -2.18
C CYS A 311 0.23 -18.96 -3.12
N LEU A 312 0.69 -20.12 -2.64
CA LEU A 312 1.31 -21.13 -3.49
C LEU A 312 0.32 -21.65 -4.56
N ALA A 313 -0.93 -21.92 -4.17
CA ALA A 313 -1.97 -22.33 -5.10
C ALA A 313 -2.21 -21.28 -6.21
N ARG A 314 -2.25 -19.99 -5.89
CA ARG A 314 -2.36 -18.91 -6.90
C ARG A 314 -1.25 -18.99 -7.95
N VAL A 315 -0.02 -19.19 -7.50
CA VAL A 315 1.15 -19.28 -8.38
C VAL A 315 1.08 -20.51 -9.28
N LEU A 316 0.74 -21.67 -8.71
CA LEU A 316 0.64 -22.92 -9.47
C LEU A 316 -0.47 -22.89 -10.52
N LEU A 317 -1.56 -22.15 -10.24
CA LEU A 317 -2.64 -21.94 -11.20
C LEU A 317 -2.19 -21.09 -12.40
N MET A 318 -1.39 -20.06 -12.14
CA MET A 318 -0.87 -19.14 -13.16
C MET A 318 0.19 -19.74 -14.09
N LYS A 319 0.90 -20.81 -13.68
CA LYS A 319 1.90 -21.56 -14.47
C LYS A 319 2.92 -20.67 -15.20
N LYS A 320 3.48 -19.67 -14.52
CA LYS A 320 4.47 -18.74 -15.10
C LYS A 320 5.88 -19.34 -15.08
N LYS A 321 6.71 -18.91 -16.04
CA LYS A 321 8.09 -19.38 -16.22
C LYS A 321 9.09 -18.82 -15.20
N ILE A 322 8.77 -17.70 -14.56
CA ILE A 322 9.60 -17.08 -13.53
C ILE A 322 8.77 -16.98 -12.24
N LEU A 323 9.28 -17.62 -11.19
CA LEU A 323 8.69 -17.60 -9.85
C LEU A 323 9.67 -16.96 -8.87
N VAL A 324 9.17 -16.04 -8.05
CA VAL A 324 9.90 -15.42 -6.96
C VAL A 324 9.28 -15.82 -5.62
N LEU A 325 10.10 -16.32 -4.70
CA LEU A 325 9.74 -16.68 -3.34
C LEU A 325 10.41 -15.68 -2.41
N ASP A 326 9.65 -14.73 -1.84
CA ASP A 326 10.19 -13.73 -0.92
C ASP A 326 9.93 -14.18 0.51
N GLU A 327 10.90 -14.89 1.12
CA GLU A 327 10.80 -15.37 2.50
C GLU A 327 9.53 -16.18 2.82
N ALA A 328 9.03 -16.89 1.81
CA ALA A 328 7.73 -17.55 1.82
C ALA A 328 7.51 -18.58 2.95
N THR A 329 8.53 -18.95 3.73
CA THR A 329 8.43 -19.97 4.79
C THR A 329 8.92 -19.47 6.16
N ALA A 330 9.15 -18.16 6.31
CA ALA A 330 9.69 -17.57 7.52
C ALA A 330 8.79 -17.77 8.76
N SER A 331 7.48 -17.58 8.60
CA SER A 331 6.45 -17.58 9.65
C SER A 331 5.63 -18.88 9.71
N VAL A 332 6.10 -19.93 9.03
CA VAL A 332 5.39 -21.19 8.83
C VAL A 332 6.07 -22.31 9.65
N ASP A 333 5.26 -23.24 10.16
CA ASP A 333 5.73 -24.43 10.87
C ASP A 333 6.50 -25.39 9.93
N THR A 334 7.35 -26.23 10.50
CA THR A 334 8.23 -27.12 9.72
C THR A 334 7.46 -28.10 8.83
N ALA A 335 6.28 -28.57 9.24
CA ALA A 335 5.51 -29.52 8.44
C ALA A 335 4.94 -28.85 7.18
N THR A 336 4.39 -27.65 7.34
CA THR A 336 3.88 -26.84 6.22
C THR A 336 5.02 -26.34 5.31
N ASP A 337 6.18 -25.94 5.87
CA ASP A 337 7.38 -25.58 5.11
C ASP A 337 7.82 -26.74 4.19
N ASN A 338 7.89 -27.95 4.72
CA ASN A 338 8.22 -29.15 3.95
C ASN A 338 7.21 -29.43 2.81
N ILE A 339 5.91 -29.18 3.04
CA ILE A 339 4.88 -29.30 2.00
C ILE A 339 5.15 -28.27 0.89
N ILE A 340 5.35 -27.00 1.25
CA ILE A 340 5.62 -25.91 0.31
C ILE A 340 6.86 -26.23 -0.54
N GLN A 341 7.98 -26.56 0.11
CA GLN A 341 9.23 -26.89 -0.57
C GLN A 341 9.10 -28.09 -1.51
N LYS A 342 8.41 -29.15 -1.07
CA LYS A 342 8.19 -30.35 -1.89
C LYS A 342 7.33 -30.03 -3.11
N THR A 343 6.24 -29.31 -2.94
CA THR A 343 5.34 -28.95 -4.04
C THR A 343 6.04 -28.03 -5.03
N ILE A 344 6.80 -27.03 -4.58
CA ILE A 344 7.60 -26.16 -5.45
C ILE A 344 8.58 -27.02 -6.26
N ARG A 345 9.34 -27.91 -5.61
CA ARG A 345 10.30 -28.77 -6.32
C ARG A 345 9.65 -29.63 -7.39
N GLN A 346 8.43 -30.13 -7.17
CA GLN A 346 7.76 -31.02 -8.11
C GLN A 346 7.08 -30.28 -9.27
N GLU A 347 6.57 -29.07 -9.03
CA GLU A 347 5.72 -28.37 -9.99
C GLU A 347 6.48 -27.28 -10.78
N THR A 348 7.70 -26.91 -10.38
CA THR A 348 8.45 -25.79 -10.99
C THR A 348 9.77 -26.20 -11.63
N ASP A 349 9.92 -27.44 -12.08
CA ASP A 349 11.18 -27.92 -12.68
C ASP A 349 11.53 -27.23 -14.01
N ASN A 350 10.53 -26.81 -14.79
CA ASN A 350 10.73 -26.09 -16.06
C ASN A 350 10.63 -24.57 -15.91
N CYS A 351 10.84 -24.05 -14.69
CA CYS A 351 10.71 -22.63 -14.36
C CYS A 351 11.98 -22.12 -13.68
N THR A 352 12.29 -20.85 -13.92
CA THR A 352 13.31 -20.14 -13.15
C THR A 352 12.73 -19.75 -11.80
N VAL A 353 13.31 -20.24 -10.71
CA VAL A 353 12.83 -19.95 -9.35
C VAL A 353 13.87 -19.11 -8.62
N ILE A 354 13.48 -17.93 -8.16
CA ILE A 354 14.32 -17.05 -7.35
C ILE A 354 13.82 -17.13 -5.91
N THR A 355 14.66 -17.63 -5.01
CA THR A 355 14.30 -17.83 -3.60
C THR A 355 15.08 -16.88 -2.72
N ILE A 356 14.45 -15.85 -2.19
CA ILE A 356 14.99 -15.12 -1.05
C ILE A 356 14.65 -15.90 0.21
N ALA A 357 15.67 -16.30 0.94
CA ALA A 357 15.46 -16.93 2.24
C ALA A 357 16.48 -16.45 3.26
N HIS A 358 16.00 -16.33 4.50
CA HIS A 358 16.83 -16.22 5.69
C HIS A 358 17.18 -17.59 6.31
N ARG A 359 16.51 -18.67 5.87
CA ARG A 359 16.78 -20.05 6.28
C ARG A 359 17.73 -20.71 5.28
N ILE A 360 18.91 -21.10 5.75
CA ILE A 360 19.94 -21.79 4.97
C ILE A 360 19.41 -23.08 4.30
N PRO A 361 18.63 -23.96 4.97
CA PRO A 361 18.15 -25.21 4.35
C PRO A 361 17.33 -25.01 3.07
N THR A 362 16.64 -23.88 2.95
CA THR A 362 15.83 -23.54 1.77
C THR A 362 16.71 -23.20 0.56
N VAL A 363 17.94 -22.73 0.80
CA VAL A 363 18.86 -22.21 -0.22
C VAL A 363 19.86 -23.27 -0.66
N ILE A 364 20.24 -24.19 0.23
CA ILE A 364 21.23 -25.25 -0.04
C ILE A 364 20.86 -26.10 -1.26
N ASP A 365 19.57 -26.35 -1.47
CA ASP A 365 19.07 -27.17 -2.59
C ASP A 365 18.90 -26.36 -3.90
N SER A 366 19.42 -25.14 -3.98
CA SER A 366 19.40 -24.31 -5.19
C SER A 366 20.56 -24.66 -6.12
N ASP A 367 20.38 -24.48 -7.44
CA ASP A 367 21.45 -24.67 -8.42
C ASP A 367 22.57 -23.62 -8.26
N LEU A 368 22.19 -22.38 -7.96
CA LEU A 368 23.10 -21.24 -7.79
C LEU A 368 22.69 -20.42 -6.57
N VAL A 369 23.67 -19.79 -5.92
CA VAL A 369 23.45 -18.91 -4.78
C VAL A 369 24.10 -17.57 -5.03
N LEU A 370 23.32 -16.50 -4.93
CA LEU A 370 23.75 -15.11 -4.94
C LEU A 370 23.85 -14.59 -3.51
N VAL A 371 25.05 -14.21 -3.09
CA VAL A 371 25.28 -13.56 -1.79
C VAL A 371 25.35 -12.04 -1.99
N LEU A 372 24.38 -11.32 -1.43
CA LEU A 372 24.32 -9.86 -1.43
C LEU A 372 24.84 -9.27 -0.12
N GLY A 373 25.69 -8.24 -0.23
CA GLY A 373 26.23 -7.48 0.89
C GLY A 373 26.36 -6.00 0.53
N GLU A 374 25.82 -5.12 1.39
CA GLU A 374 25.91 -3.65 1.26
C GLU A 374 25.57 -3.09 -0.14
N GLY A 375 24.62 -3.73 -0.84
CA GLY A 375 24.20 -3.33 -2.18
C GLY A 375 25.07 -3.84 -3.33
N ARG A 376 25.99 -4.77 -3.06
CA ARG A 376 26.87 -5.40 -4.05
C ARG A 376 26.76 -6.92 -4.00
N ILE A 377 27.14 -7.56 -5.10
CA ILE A 377 27.30 -9.02 -5.16
C ILE A 377 28.66 -9.35 -4.54
N LEU A 378 28.65 -10.18 -3.50
CA LEU A 378 29.86 -10.71 -2.89
C LEU A 378 30.30 -11.98 -3.61
N GLU A 379 29.34 -12.89 -3.82
CA GLU A 379 29.59 -14.23 -4.38
C GLU A 379 28.40 -14.66 -5.24
N PHE A 380 28.67 -15.42 -6.30
CA PHE A 380 27.66 -16.02 -7.17
C PHE A 380 28.19 -17.32 -7.79
N ASP A 381 27.84 -18.45 -7.20
CA ASP A 381 28.26 -19.79 -7.66
C ASP A 381 27.29 -20.85 -7.09
N SER A 382 27.50 -22.12 -7.44
CA SER A 382 26.80 -23.26 -6.84
C SER A 382 27.08 -23.38 -5.34
N PRO A 383 26.09 -23.84 -4.53
CA PRO A 383 26.27 -24.01 -3.09
C PRO A 383 27.48 -24.90 -2.76
N GLU A 384 27.72 -25.96 -3.53
CA GLU A 384 28.85 -26.88 -3.33
C GLU A 384 30.21 -26.17 -3.47
N ASN A 385 30.36 -25.30 -4.46
CA ASN A 385 31.59 -24.53 -4.67
C ASN A 385 31.81 -23.52 -3.54
N LEU A 386 30.75 -22.81 -3.14
CA LEU A 386 30.82 -21.80 -2.09
C LEU A 386 31.11 -22.43 -0.71
N LEU A 387 30.59 -23.63 -0.44
CA LEU A 387 30.84 -24.34 0.83
C LEU A 387 32.24 -24.94 0.93
N ARG A 388 32.90 -25.26 -0.21
CA ARG A 388 34.28 -25.76 -0.22
C ARG A 388 35.29 -24.71 0.23
N ASP A 389 34.97 -23.43 0.03
CA ASP A 389 35.79 -22.32 0.51
C ASP A 389 35.31 -21.86 1.89
N GLU A 390 36.05 -22.19 2.94
CA GLU A 390 35.76 -21.75 4.31
C GLU A 390 35.82 -20.22 4.49
N SER A 391 36.51 -19.51 3.58
CA SER A 391 36.60 -18.06 3.62
C SER A 391 35.38 -17.35 3.01
N SER A 392 34.53 -18.09 2.30
CA SER A 392 33.36 -17.55 1.59
C SER A 392 32.34 -16.93 2.55
N ALA A 393 31.68 -15.86 2.11
CA ALA A 393 30.59 -15.22 2.81
C ALA A 393 29.42 -16.19 2.99
N PHE A 394 29.15 -17.05 2.01
CA PHE A 394 28.13 -18.10 2.14
C PHE A 394 28.47 -19.13 3.23
N SER A 395 29.69 -19.67 3.26
CA SER A 395 30.11 -20.65 4.26
C SER A 395 30.03 -20.07 5.68
N LYS A 396 30.45 -18.82 5.87
CA LYS A 396 30.28 -18.10 7.14
C LYS A 396 28.83 -17.95 7.57
N LEU A 397 27.91 -17.64 6.64
CA LEU A 397 26.47 -17.56 6.92
C LEU A 397 25.89 -18.92 7.33
N VAL A 398 26.34 -20.00 6.68
CA VAL A 398 25.93 -21.37 7.00
C VAL A 398 26.43 -21.78 8.39
N MET A 399 27.71 -21.53 8.70
CA MET A 399 28.28 -21.80 10.03
C MET A 399 27.56 -21.02 11.13
N GLU A 400 27.27 -19.74 10.90
CA GLU A 400 26.52 -18.90 11.86
C GLU A 400 25.11 -19.47 12.12
N PHE A 401 24.43 -19.96 11.08
CA PHE A 401 23.11 -20.58 11.19
C PHE A 401 23.16 -21.91 11.95
N MET A 402 24.16 -22.76 11.69
CA MET A 402 24.34 -24.03 12.40
C MET A 402 24.62 -23.80 13.88
N GLY A 403 25.50 -22.85 14.22
CA GLY A 403 25.80 -22.48 15.61
C GLY A 403 24.58 -21.96 16.39
N ARG A 404 23.69 -21.20 15.74
CA ARG A 404 22.42 -20.76 16.35
C ARG A 404 21.41 -21.88 16.56
N SER A 405 21.47 -22.93 15.75
CA SER A 405 20.56 -24.07 15.84
C SER A 405 20.96 -25.01 17.00
N GLU A 406 22.26 -25.19 17.22
CA GLU A 406 22.78 -25.98 18.36
C GLU A 406 22.58 -25.30 19.72
N GLY A 407 22.69 -23.97 19.78
CA GLY A 407 22.46 -23.19 21.01
C GLY A 407 21.02 -23.22 21.54
N ARG A 408 20.03 -23.61 20.72
CA ARG A 408 18.62 -23.74 21.13
C ARG A 408 18.28 -25.10 21.77
N HIS A 409 19.25 -25.99 21.95
CA HIS A 409 19.04 -27.33 22.52
C HIS A 409 19.73 -27.56 23.87
N GLN A 410 20.27 -26.53 24.52
CA GLN A 410 20.66 -26.63 25.93
C GLN A 410 19.48 -26.23 26.83
N PRO A 411 18.89 -27.16 27.62
CA PRO A 411 17.97 -26.76 28.68
C PRO A 411 18.75 -25.95 29.72
N GLU A 412 18.22 -24.77 30.08
CA GLU A 412 18.72 -24.01 31.24
C GLU A 412 18.73 -24.93 32.47
N PRO A 413 19.84 -25.00 33.23
CA PRO A 413 19.84 -25.71 34.49
C PRO A 413 18.93 -24.95 35.48
N MET A 414 17.94 -25.67 36.02
CA MET A 414 17.09 -25.24 37.14
C MET A 414 17.89 -24.78 38.36
#